data_AF-J0Q146-F1
#
_entry.id   AF-J0Q146-F1
#
_cell.length_a   1.000
_cell.length_b   1.000
_cell.length_c   1.000
_cell.angle_alpha   90.00
_cell.angle_beta   90.00
_cell.angle_gamma   90.00
#
_symmetry.space_group_name_H-M   'P 1'
#
loop_
_entity.id
_entity.type
_entity.pdbx_description
1 polymer ?
#
loop_
_entity_poly.entity_id
_entity_poly.type
_entity_poly.pdbx_seq_one_letter_code
_entity_poly.pdbx_strand_id
1 'polypeptide(L)'
;MKKIMSTALISVLIASNAYAQSFVVQFEPEKISSTGIVQVGSDMFARYVTPLATDFVASSLIGANVYNLENENIGEVKDLILRENSIAGIVVATGGFLGIGESYVVVSPETIQMTNDYGKWKLITNATKDSLKEAPTFKYEGRWGR
;
A
#
# COMPACT_ATOMS: atom_id res chain seq x y z
N MET A 1 8.88 29.58 33.16
CA MET A 1 8.83 28.42 34.09
C MET A 1 7.43 27.83 34.07
N LYS A 2 7.35 26.52 33.81
CA LYS A 2 6.34 25.53 34.26
C LYS A 2 4.84 25.69 33.87
N LYS A 3 4.36 24.65 33.18
CA LYS A 3 2.97 24.24 32.85
C LYS A 3 2.10 24.14 34.11
N ILE A 4 0.75 24.26 34.01
CA ILE A 4 -0.24 23.19 34.31
C ILE A 4 -1.67 23.56 33.85
N MET A 5 -2.35 22.60 33.19
CA MET A 5 -3.76 22.62 32.78
C MET A 5 -4.68 22.42 34.00
N SER A 6 -5.84 23.08 34.03
CA SER A 6 -6.87 22.90 35.06
C SER A 6 -8.04 22.07 34.55
N THR A 7 -8.24 20.94 35.21
CA THR A 7 -9.22 19.89 34.96
C THR A 7 -10.62 20.31 35.40
N ALA A 8 -11.64 20.05 34.57
CA ALA A 8 -13.04 20.26 34.91
C ALA A 8 -13.51 19.26 35.97
N LEU A 9 -14.17 19.77 37.01
CA LEU A 9 -14.86 19.02 38.06
C LEU A 9 -16.15 18.41 37.52
N ILE A 10 -16.33 17.10 37.67
CA ILE A 10 -17.66 16.46 37.67
C ILE A 10 -17.84 15.82 39.04
N SER A 11 -18.73 16.43 39.82
CA SER A 11 -19.15 16.00 41.15
C SER A 11 -20.09 14.80 41.08
N VAL A 12 -19.73 13.69 41.73
CA VAL A 12 -20.60 12.52 41.91
C VAL A 12 -21.01 12.44 43.38
N LEU A 13 -22.33 12.54 43.62
CA LEU A 13 -22.98 12.28 44.90
C LEU A 13 -23.00 10.76 45.17
N ILE A 14 -22.58 10.34 46.37
CA ILE A 14 -22.68 8.94 46.82
C ILE A 14 -23.58 8.91 48.06
N ALA A 15 -24.72 8.21 47.96
CA ALA A 15 -25.54 7.80 49.10
C ALA A 15 -25.01 6.47 49.67
N SER A 16 -25.08 6.33 50.99
CA SER A 16 -24.25 5.42 51.80
C SER A 16 -24.92 4.11 52.24
N ASN A 17 -24.07 3.08 52.37
CA ASN A 17 -24.09 1.92 53.29
C ASN A 17 -24.79 0.60 52.85
N ALA A 18 -24.01 -0.49 52.76
CA ALA A 18 -24.09 -1.68 53.64
C ALA A 18 -23.44 -2.96 53.01
N TYR A 19 -22.36 -3.44 53.66
CA TYR A 19 -21.79 -4.80 53.77
C TYR A 19 -21.45 -5.71 52.54
N ALA A 20 -20.24 -6.29 52.67
CA ALA A 20 -19.67 -7.51 52.07
C ALA A 20 -18.75 -7.38 50.85
N GLN A 21 -17.54 -7.91 51.03
CA GLN A 21 -16.40 -7.94 50.12
C GLN A 21 -16.69 -8.76 48.85
N SER A 22 -16.39 -8.18 47.69
CA SER A 22 -15.42 -8.74 46.75
C SER A 22 -15.06 -7.66 45.73
N PHE A 23 -13.80 -7.24 45.74
CA PHE A 23 -13.26 -6.39 44.69
C PHE A 23 -13.10 -7.26 43.45
N VAL A 24 -14.12 -7.29 42.60
CA VAL A 24 -14.00 -7.81 41.25
C VAL A 24 -13.42 -6.69 40.40
N VAL A 25 -12.14 -6.79 40.07
CA VAL A 25 -11.60 -6.04 38.92
C VAL A 25 -12.32 -6.60 37.70
N GLN A 26 -13.34 -5.88 37.24
CA GLN A 26 -13.98 -6.18 35.98
C GLN A 26 -12.99 -5.80 34.88
N PHE A 27 -12.13 -6.74 34.51
CA PHE A 27 -11.44 -6.70 33.22
C PHE A 27 -12.52 -6.83 32.16
N GLU A 28 -13.04 -5.69 31.72
CA GLU A 28 -13.76 -5.65 30.46
C GLU A 28 -12.69 -5.96 29.39
N PRO A 29 -12.77 -7.10 28.69
CA PRO A 29 -11.83 -7.34 27.61
C PRO A 29 -12.05 -6.21 26.62
N GLU A 30 -11.03 -5.37 26.44
CA GLU A 30 -10.95 -4.48 25.30
C GLU A 30 -11.02 -5.42 24.09
N LYS A 31 -12.24 -5.55 23.55
CA LYS A 31 -12.42 -6.23 22.29
C LYS A 31 -11.61 -5.39 21.33
N ILE A 32 -10.49 -5.96 20.91
CA ILE A 32 -9.84 -5.61 19.66
C ILE A 32 -10.98 -5.63 18.65
N SER A 33 -11.51 -4.45 18.36
CA SER A 33 -12.38 -4.26 17.22
C SER A 33 -11.47 -4.54 16.06
N SER A 34 -11.49 -5.79 15.60
CA SER A 34 -11.16 -6.10 14.22
C SER A 34 -12.17 -5.30 13.40
N THR A 35 -11.88 -4.04 13.15
CA THR A 35 -12.61 -3.22 12.18
C THR A 35 -12.18 -3.72 10.79
N GLY A 36 -12.50 -4.98 10.54
CA GLY A 36 -12.43 -5.68 9.27
C GLY A 36 -13.83 -6.15 8.91
N ILE A 37 -14.84 -5.36 9.23
CA ILE A 37 -16.07 -5.34 8.47
C ILE A 37 -16.02 -3.99 7.77
N VAL A 38 -15.68 -4.00 6.49
CA VAL A 38 -15.98 -2.85 5.62
C VAL A 38 -17.51 -2.71 5.69
N GLN A 39 -18.01 -1.76 6.47
CA GLN A 39 -19.43 -1.41 6.44
C GLN A 39 -19.67 -0.80 5.08
N VAL A 40 -20.15 -1.63 4.15
CA VAL A 40 -20.70 -1.14 2.89
C VAL A 40 -21.93 -0.33 3.28
N GLY A 41 -21.75 1.00 3.36
CA GLY A 41 -22.82 1.92 3.69
C GLY A 41 -23.98 1.76 2.73
N SER A 42 -25.20 2.07 3.19
CA SER A 42 -26.42 2.01 2.35
C SER A 42 -26.38 2.96 1.14
N ASP A 43 -25.33 3.78 1.02
CA ASP A 43 -24.99 4.69 -0.07
C ASP A 43 -23.90 4.14 -1.02
N MET A 44 -23.25 3.02 -0.67
CA MET A 44 -22.20 2.38 -1.47
C MET A 44 -22.79 1.42 -2.50
N PHE A 45 -23.47 1.99 -3.50
CA PHE A 45 -23.98 1.22 -4.63
C PHE A 45 -22.85 0.84 -5.61
N ALA A 46 -22.93 -0.36 -6.17
CA ALA A 46 -22.01 -0.80 -7.21
C ALA A 46 -22.09 0.14 -8.41
N ARG A 47 -20.96 0.75 -8.76
CA ARG A 47 -20.81 1.56 -9.97
C ARG A 47 -20.08 0.74 -11.00
N TYR A 48 -20.71 0.54 -12.15
CA TYR A 48 -20.09 -0.11 -13.30
C TYR A 48 -19.38 0.94 -14.14
N VAL A 49 -18.16 0.63 -14.56
CA VAL A 49 -17.38 1.45 -15.50
C VAL A 49 -17.21 0.67 -16.78
N THR A 50 -17.28 1.36 -17.91
CA THR A 50 -16.91 0.79 -19.21
C THR A 50 -15.44 1.08 -19.44
N PRO A 51 -14.59 0.06 -19.68
CA PRO A 51 -13.19 0.28 -19.99
C PRO A 51 -13.03 1.18 -21.23
N LEU A 52 -12.12 2.13 -21.14
CA LEU A 52 -11.71 2.99 -22.25
C LEU A 52 -10.54 2.35 -23.00
N ALA A 53 -10.32 2.78 -24.24
CA ALA A 53 -9.17 2.33 -25.04
C ALA A 53 -7.81 2.70 -24.41
N THR A 54 -7.80 3.68 -23.50
CA THR A 54 -6.64 4.12 -22.74
C THR A 54 -6.43 3.34 -21.43
N ASP A 55 -7.38 2.48 -21.05
CA ASP A 55 -7.28 1.71 -19.81
C ASP A 55 -6.42 0.47 -20.03
N PHE A 56 -5.69 0.09 -18.99
CA PHE A 56 -4.82 -1.09 -19.00
C PHE A 56 -5.22 -2.06 -17.90
N VAL A 57 -5.16 -3.35 -18.21
CA VAL A 57 -5.25 -4.39 -17.20
C VAL A 57 -3.88 -4.59 -16.55
N ALA A 58 -3.85 -4.69 -15.22
CA ALA A 58 -2.63 -4.89 -14.47
C ALA A 58 -1.86 -6.15 -14.94
N SER A 59 -2.57 -7.20 -15.33
CA SER A 59 -1.98 -8.45 -15.86
C SER A 59 -1.20 -8.27 -17.16
N SER A 60 -1.47 -7.20 -17.93
CA SER A 60 -0.71 -6.87 -19.12
C SER A 60 0.53 -6.02 -18.83
N LEU A 61 0.56 -5.35 -17.67
CA LEU A 61 1.73 -4.60 -17.20
C LEU A 61 2.69 -5.49 -16.42
N ILE A 62 2.19 -6.41 -15.61
CA ILE A 62 3.01 -7.38 -14.89
C ILE A 62 3.69 -8.30 -15.91
N GLY A 63 5.02 -8.42 -15.84
CA GLY A 63 5.86 -9.11 -16.81
C GLY A 63 6.28 -8.25 -18.01
N ALA A 64 5.82 -7.00 -18.10
CA ALA A 64 6.28 -6.09 -19.15
C ALA A 64 7.71 -5.64 -18.90
N ASN A 65 8.47 -5.48 -19.99
CA ASN A 65 9.84 -4.98 -19.92
C ASN A 65 9.85 -3.46 -19.75
N VAL A 66 10.81 -2.99 -18.95
CA VAL A 66 11.08 -1.57 -18.73
C VAL A 66 12.33 -1.19 -19.51
N TYR A 67 12.24 -0.09 -20.25
CA TYR A 67 13.27 0.45 -21.11
C TYR A 67 13.68 1.87 -20.69
N ASN A 68 14.94 2.22 -20.94
CA ASN A 68 15.39 3.60 -20.83
C ASN A 68 15.13 4.39 -22.14
N LEU A 69 15.51 5.67 -22.16
CA LEU A 69 15.40 6.53 -23.36
C LEU A 69 16.30 6.07 -24.52
N GLU A 70 17.30 5.24 -24.26
CA GLU A 70 18.20 4.64 -25.25
C GLU A 70 17.67 3.30 -25.79
N ASN A 71 16.45 2.93 -25.42
CA ASN A 71 15.78 1.67 -25.79
C ASN A 71 16.50 0.41 -25.28
N GLU A 72 17.24 0.53 -24.19
CA GLU A 72 17.87 -0.59 -23.48
C GLU A 72 16.94 -1.15 -22.40
N ASN A 73 16.87 -2.48 -22.27
CA ASN A 73 16.12 -3.11 -21.19
C ASN A 73 16.86 -2.93 -19.84
N ILE A 74 16.18 -2.30 -18.89
CA ILE A 74 16.68 -2.01 -17.55
C ILE A 74 15.98 -2.84 -16.45
N GLY A 75 14.92 -3.59 -16.79
CA GLY A 75 14.21 -4.43 -15.84
C GLY A 75 12.86 -4.95 -16.34
N GLU A 76 12.11 -5.56 -15.42
CA GLU A 76 10.79 -6.13 -15.67
C GLU A 76 9.82 -5.71 -14.55
N VAL A 77 8.58 -5.38 -14.90
CA VAL A 77 7.54 -5.10 -13.91
C VAL A 77 7.16 -6.40 -13.21
N LYS A 78 7.27 -6.45 -11.88
CA LYS A 78 6.85 -7.59 -11.07
C LYS A 78 5.53 -7.38 -10.36
N ASP A 79 5.22 -6.15 -9.97
CA ASP A 79 4.01 -5.87 -9.21
C ASP A 79 3.60 -4.40 -9.25
N LEU A 80 2.41 -4.11 -8.73
CA LEU A 80 1.88 -2.76 -8.57
C LEU A 80 1.54 -2.53 -7.09
N ILE A 81 1.98 -1.39 -6.55
CA ILE A 81 1.61 -0.96 -5.21
C ILE A 81 0.36 -0.10 -5.31
N LEU A 82 -0.71 -0.56 -4.66
CA LEU A 82 -1.96 0.20 -4.55
C LEU A 82 -1.99 0.97 -3.23
N ARG A 83 -2.46 2.21 -3.30
CA ARG A 83 -2.81 3.03 -2.14
C ARG A 83 -4.25 3.47 -2.32
N GLU A 84 -5.10 2.96 -1.43
CA GLU A 84 -6.56 3.14 -1.49
C GLU A 84 -7.09 2.67 -2.85
N ASN A 85 -7.47 3.61 -3.72
CA ASN A 85 -8.04 3.36 -5.05
C ASN A 85 -7.09 3.77 -6.18
N SER A 86 -5.82 4.06 -5.89
CA SER A 86 -4.84 4.56 -6.86
C SER A 86 -3.56 3.72 -6.88
N ILE A 87 -2.86 3.73 -8.01
CA ILE A 87 -1.53 3.12 -8.13
C ILE A 87 -0.52 4.09 -7.51
N ALA A 88 0.13 3.67 -6.43
CA ALA A 88 1.15 4.45 -5.74
C ALA A 88 2.57 4.13 -6.23
N GLY A 89 2.78 2.97 -6.84
CA GLY A 89 4.11 2.57 -7.30
C GLY A 89 4.08 1.36 -8.22
N ILE A 90 5.10 1.26 -9.06
CA ILE A 90 5.34 0.12 -9.95
C ILE A 90 6.61 -0.56 -9.46
N VAL A 91 6.51 -1.85 -9.09
CA VAL A 91 7.65 -2.62 -8.64
C VAL A 91 8.38 -3.18 -9.86
N VAL A 92 9.62 -2.74 -10.04
CA VAL A 92 10.49 -3.16 -11.14
C VAL A 92 11.60 -4.04 -10.58
N ALA A 93 11.78 -5.24 -11.14
CA ALA A 93 12.94 -6.07 -10.90
C ALA A 93 14.10 -5.60 -11.78
N THR A 94 15.24 -5.34 -11.14
CA THR A 94 16.41 -4.73 -11.75
C THR A 94 17.63 -5.60 -11.45
N GLY A 95 18.25 -6.12 -12.51
CA GLY A 95 19.35 -7.08 -12.38
C GLY A 95 18.86 -8.48 -11.96
N GLY A 96 19.71 -9.49 -12.17
CA GLY A 96 19.37 -10.90 -11.96
C GLY A 96 18.95 -11.60 -13.25
N PHE A 97 19.30 -12.89 -13.37
CA PHE A 97 18.86 -13.76 -14.45
C PHE A 97 17.90 -14.77 -13.83
N LEU A 98 16.63 -14.75 -14.24
CA LEU A 98 15.60 -15.70 -13.80
C LEU A 98 15.33 -15.73 -12.28
N GLY A 99 15.18 -14.57 -11.61
CA GLY A 99 14.86 -14.54 -10.18
C GLY A 99 16.05 -14.65 -9.23
N ILE A 100 17.25 -14.95 -9.73
CA ILE A 100 18.46 -15.05 -8.89
C ILE A 100 19.21 -13.72 -8.93
N GLY A 101 19.38 -13.11 -7.76
CA GLY A 101 20.05 -11.81 -7.64
C GLY A 101 19.21 -10.63 -8.13
N GLU A 102 17.89 -10.81 -8.23
CA GLU A 102 16.98 -9.71 -8.51
C GLU A 102 16.92 -8.74 -7.33
N SER A 103 17.03 -7.45 -7.63
CA SER A 103 16.68 -6.38 -6.71
C SER A 103 15.38 -5.77 -7.17
N TYR A 104 14.47 -5.47 -6.25
CA TYR A 104 13.21 -4.81 -6.56
C TYR A 104 13.28 -3.35 -6.22
N VAL A 105 12.75 -2.49 -7.09
CA VAL A 105 12.73 -1.03 -6.91
C VAL A 105 11.31 -0.56 -7.15
N VAL A 106 10.84 0.40 -6.36
CA VAL A 106 9.53 1.04 -6.58
C VAL A 106 9.73 2.31 -7.39
N VAL A 107 9.09 2.38 -8.54
CA VAL A 107 9.12 3.55 -9.43
C VAL A 107 7.76 4.26 -9.39
N SER A 108 7.77 5.59 -9.41
CA SER A 108 6.54 6.39 -9.45
C SER A 108 5.87 6.24 -10.82
N PRO A 109 4.56 5.94 -10.90
CA PRO A 109 3.85 5.76 -12.16
C PRO A 109 3.86 7.02 -13.04
N GLU A 110 3.99 8.22 -12.45
CA GLU A 110 4.06 9.48 -13.20
C GLU A 110 5.35 9.64 -14.04
N THR A 111 6.38 8.86 -13.71
CA THR A 111 7.70 8.89 -14.39
C THR A 111 7.84 7.80 -15.45
N ILE A 112 6.76 7.07 -15.71
CA ILE A 112 6.71 5.95 -16.63
C ILE A 112 5.75 6.29 -17.77
N GLN A 113 6.25 6.16 -18.99
CA GLN A 113 5.42 6.16 -20.18
C GLN A 113 5.12 4.73 -20.59
N MET A 114 3.85 4.40 -20.76
CA MET A 114 3.43 3.09 -21.25
C MET A 114 3.17 3.19 -22.75
N THR A 115 3.75 2.26 -23.51
CA THR A 115 3.52 2.15 -24.95
C THR A 115 3.14 0.73 -25.34
N ASN A 116 2.30 0.60 -26.36
CA ASN A 116 1.91 -0.67 -26.93
C ASN A 116 2.70 -0.91 -28.21
N ASP A 117 3.50 -1.97 -28.22
CA ASP A 117 4.25 -2.42 -29.38
C ASP A 117 3.69 -3.76 -29.88
N TYR A 118 2.79 -3.70 -30.86
CA TYR A 118 2.15 -4.86 -31.49
C TYR A 118 1.51 -5.85 -30.48
N GLY A 119 0.79 -5.32 -29.49
CA GLY A 119 0.13 -6.11 -28.45
C GLY A 119 1.02 -6.47 -27.25
N LYS A 120 2.28 -6.02 -27.23
CA LYS A 120 3.16 -6.12 -26.06
C LYS A 120 3.34 -4.76 -25.42
N TRP A 121 3.07 -4.67 -24.13
CA TRP A 121 3.31 -3.44 -23.38
C TRP A 121 4.79 -3.28 -23.08
N LYS A 122 5.26 -2.04 -23.24
CA LYS A 122 6.59 -1.61 -22.82
C LYS A 122 6.43 -0.39 -21.93
N LEU A 123 7.26 -0.33 -20.89
CA LEU A 123 7.37 0.84 -20.04
C LEU A 123 8.66 1.56 -20.39
N ILE A 124 8.60 2.87 -20.55
CA ILE A 124 9.75 3.72 -20.84
C ILE A 124 9.92 4.70 -19.70
N THR A 125 11.14 4.84 -19.20
CA THR A 125 11.48 5.79 -18.14
C THR A 125 12.85 6.42 -18.42
N ASN A 126 13.15 7.55 -17.76
CA ASN A 126 14.46 8.21 -17.82
C ASN A 126 15.46 7.62 -16.81
N ALA A 127 15.13 6.50 -16.16
CA ALA A 127 16.06 5.81 -15.26
C ALA A 127 17.10 5.01 -16.05
N THR A 128 18.33 5.00 -15.55
CA THR A 128 19.40 4.12 -16.05
C THR A 128 19.50 2.87 -15.20
N LYS A 129 20.07 1.80 -15.75
CA LYS A 129 20.26 0.53 -15.02
C LYS A 129 21.03 0.71 -13.71
N ASP A 130 22.03 1.60 -13.69
CA ASP A 130 22.83 1.84 -12.49
C ASP A 130 22.08 2.70 -11.46
N SER A 131 21.30 3.69 -11.91
CA SER A 131 20.44 4.46 -10.99
C SER A 131 19.41 3.58 -10.27
N LEU A 132 18.92 2.54 -10.95
CA LEU A 132 18.00 1.58 -10.37
C LEU A 132 18.67 0.65 -9.37
N LYS A 133 19.94 0.25 -9.58
CA LYS A 133 20.69 -0.54 -8.59
C LYS A 133 21.01 0.23 -7.32
N GLU A 134 21.20 1.55 -7.42
CA GLU A 134 21.46 2.44 -6.29
C GLU A 134 20.18 2.86 -5.56
N ALA A 135 19.01 2.69 -6.20
CA ALA A 135 17.74 3.05 -5.62
C ALA A 135 17.40 2.20 -4.38
N PRO A 136 16.55 2.72 -3.47
CA PRO A 136 16.09 1.96 -2.32
C PRO A 136 15.44 0.63 -2.73
N THR A 137 15.99 -0.47 -2.22
CA THR A 137 15.48 -1.80 -2.52
C THR A 137 14.16 -2.04 -1.79
N PHE A 138 13.15 -2.44 -2.55
CA PHE A 138 11.90 -2.97 -2.04
C PHE A 138 12.06 -4.43 -1.64
N LYS A 139 11.55 -4.79 -0.47
CA LYS A 139 11.57 -6.16 0.04
C LYS A 139 10.15 -6.68 0.23
N TYR A 140 9.89 -7.87 -0.30
CA TYR A 140 8.65 -8.62 -0.05
C TYR A 140 8.71 -9.29 1.33
N GLU A 141 8.76 -8.47 2.38
CA GLU A 141 8.82 -8.92 3.77
C GLU A 141 7.63 -8.38 4.58
N GLY A 142 7.29 -9.05 5.68
CA GLY A 142 6.21 -8.65 6.58
C GLY A 142 4.84 -8.68 5.90
N ARG A 143 4.16 -7.51 5.83
CA ARG A 143 2.82 -7.37 5.21
C ARG A 143 2.80 -7.66 3.70
N TRP A 144 3.96 -7.82 3.07
CA TRP A 144 4.13 -8.02 1.63
C TRP A 144 4.78 -9.37 1.30
N GLY A 145 4.92 -10.26 2.29
CA GLY A 145 5.47 -11.60 2.06
C GLY A 145 4.60 -12.38 1.06
N ARG A 146 5.25 -12.94 0.04
CA ARG A 146 4.65 -13.87 -0.92
C ARG A 146 4.77 -15.31 -0.43
#